data_AF-A0A542URL1-F1
#
_entry.id   AF-A0A542URL1-F1
#
_cell.length_a   1.000
_cell.length_b   1.000
_cell.length_c   1.000
_cell.angle_alpha   90.00
_cell.angle_beta   90.00
_cell.angle_gamma   90.00
#
_symmetry.space_group_name_H-M   'P 1'
#
loop_
_entity.id
_entity.type
_entity.pdbx_description
1 polymer ?
#
loop_
_entity_poly.entity_id
_entity_poly.type
_entity_poly.pdbx_seq_one_letter_code
_entity_poly.pdbx_strand_id
1 'polypeptide(L)'
;MASTRDRILDALQDVLLESGPAGATLDGVAQRAGVSKGGLLYHFRSKDDLFTGLLDRLSAGAAAADAATPPEPEAAARFFLEGSQSADSPEERTLLAALRLLGTHPPARARLASYLDDWAAGLRRTIDDPLASRLVQLVGDGLFLHALLGAGDPDLDARVIALVLARTRPE
;
A
#
# COMPACT_ATOMS: atom_id res chain seq x y z
N MET A 1 6.33 21.58 -2.41
CA MET A 1 5.04 21.80 -1.73
C MET A 1 4.05 20.79 -2.30
N ALA A 2 3.32 20.04 -1.46
CA ALA A 2 2.33 19.08 -1.93
C ALA A 2 1.24 19.79 -2.75
N SER A 3 0.79 19.16 -3.84
CA SER A 3 -0.24 19.76 -4.70
C SER A 3 -1.57 19.90 -3.95
N THR A 4 -2.47 20.76 -4.41
CA THR A 4 -3.83 20.84 -3.85
C THR A 4 -4.54 19.50 -3.93
N ARG A 5 -4.36 18.77 -5.04
CA ARG A 5 -4.85 17.40 -5.20
C ARG A 5 -4.32 16.49 -4.09
N ASP A 6 -3.04 16.62 -3.75
CA ASP A 6 -2.43 15.77 -2.73
C ASP A 6 -2.95 16.05 -1.34
N ARG A 7 -3.07 17.32 -0.96
CA ARG A 7 -3.65 17.72 0.33
C ARG A 7 -5.08 17.23 0.50
N ILE A 8 -5.87 17.20 -0.57
CA ILE A 8 -7.23 16.66 -0.56
C ILE A 8 -7.22 15.16 -0.28
N LEU A 9 -6.33 14.40 -0.93
CA LEU A 9 -6.21 12.96 -0.71
C LEU A 9 -5.60 12.62 0.66
N ASP A 10 -4.72 13.47 1.21
CA ASP A 10 -4.22 13.33 2.58
C ASP A 10 -5.36 13.51 3.58
N ALA A 11 -6.15 14.58 3.43
CA ALA A 11 -7.34 14.82 4.24
C ALA A 11 -8.38 13.69 4.12
N LEU A 12 -8.55 13.11 2.93
CA LEU A 12 -9.40 11.95 2.73
C LEU A 12 -8.89 10.73 3.52
N GLN A 13 -7.58 10.45 3.50
CA GLN A 13 -7.00 9.35 4.27
C GLN A 13 -7.29 9.54 5.76
N ASP A 14 -7.10 10.74 6.29
CA ASP A 14 -7.39 11.06 7.69
C ASP A 14 -8.84 10.73 8.05
N VAL A 15 -9.79 11.23 7.23
CA VAL A 15 -11.22 11.00 7.47
C VAL A 15 -11.57 9.51 7.38
N LEU A 16 -11.01 8.78 6.42
CA LEU A 16 -11.25 7.33 6.28
C LEU A 16 -10.71 6.54 7.47
N LEU A 17 -9.52 6.88 7.95
CA LEU A 17 -8.90 6.21 9.10
C LEU A 17 -9.63 6.52 10.40
N GLU A 18 -10.14 7.74 10.58
CA GLU A 18 -10.84 8.19 11.79
C GLU A 18 -12.32 7.77 11.83
N SER A 19 -13.04 7.96 10.72
CA SER A 19 -14.52 7.93 10.67
C SER A 19 -15.08 7.02 9.58
N GLY A 20 -14.22 6.34 8.82
CA GLY A 20 -14.61 5.44 7.74
C GLY A 20 -15.28 6.13 6.55
N PRO A 21 -15.76 5.34 5.57
CA PRO A 21 -16.32 5.84 4.30
C PRO A 21 -17.56 6.72 4.48
N ALA A 22 -18.36 6.47 5.52
CA ALA A 22 -19.55 7.26 5.83
C ALA A 22 -19.18 8.71 6.20
N GLY A 23 -18.12 8.90 6.99
CA GLY A 23 -17.62 10.21 7.39
C GLY A 23 -16.94 11.01 6.27
N ALA A 24 -16.47 10.34 5.21
CA ALA A 24 -15.79 10.96 4.07
C ALA A 24 -16.76 11.72 3.14
N THR A 25 -17.31 12.84 3.62
CA THR A 25 -18.12 13.76 2.81
C THR A 25 -17.23 14.74 2.05
N LEU A 26 -17.66 15.22 0.89
CA LEU A 26 -16.89 16.20 0.10
C LEU A 26 -16.65 17.49 0.91
N ASP A 27 -17.63 17.93 1.70
CA ASP A 27 -17.50 19.12 2.54
C ASP A 27 -16.53 18.89 3.71
N GLY A 28 -16.62 17.74 4.39
CA GLY A 28 -15.70 17.39 5.47
C GLY A 28 -14.26 17.25 5.00
N VAL A 29 -14.04 16.63 3.84
CA VAL A 29 -12.70 16.51 3.24
C VAL A 29 -12.17 17.87 2.79
N ALA A 30 -13.00 18.71 2.15
CA ALA A 30 -12.59 20.06 1.75
C ALA A 30 -12.17 20.91 2.95
N GLN A 31 -12.96 20.88 4.03
CA GLN A 31 -12.66 21.57 5.28
C GLN A 31 -11.32 21.11 5.86
N ARG A 32 -11.10 19.80 5.96
CA ARG A 32 -9.85 19.24 6.49
C ARG A 32 -8.63 19.53 5.62
N ALA A 33 -8.79 19.52 4.30
CA ALA A 33 -7.74 19.88 3.36
C ALA A 33 -7.43 21.39 3.34
N GLY A 34 -8.24 22.22 4.01
CA GLY A 34 -8.11 23.68 3.98
C GLY A 34 -8.38 24.26 2.59
N VAL A 35 -9.35 23.70 1.86
CA VAL A 35 -9.76 24.17 0.52
C VAL A 35 -11.25 24.47 0.47
N SER A 36 -11.68 25.29 -0.49
CA SER A 36 -13.11 25.48 -0.74
C SER A 36 -13.72 24.23 -1.38
N LYS A 37 -15.03 24.05 -1.23
CA LYS A 37 -15.78 22.99 -1.92
C LYS A 37 -15.58 23.05 -3.44
N GLY A 38 -15.62 24.25 -4.03
CA GLY A 38 -15.34 24.45 -5.45
C GLY A 38 -13.91 24.07 -5.85
N GLY A 39 -12.93 24.35 -4.99
CA GLY A 39 -11.54 23.94 -5.18
C GLY A 39 -11.35 22.43 -5.12
N LEU A 40 -12.08 21.73 -4.25
CA LEU A 40 -12.10 20.26 -4.23
C LEU A 40 -12.75 19.71 -5.50
N LEU A 41 -13.93 20.23 -5.87
CA LEU A 41 -14.68 19.78 -7.04
C LEU A 41 -13.95 20.00 -8.37
N TYR A 42 -13.03 20.96 -8.42
CA TYR A 42 -12.11 21.13 -9.55
C TYR A 42 -11.21 19.89 -9.77
N HIS A 43 -10.78 19.22 -8.70
CA HIS A 43 -9.93 18.03 -8.77
C HIS A 43 -10.71 16.72 -8.77
N PHE A 44 -11.82 16.65 -8.01
CA PHE A 44 -12.62 15.43 -7.85
C PHE A 44 -14.10 15.80 -7.94
N ARG A 45 -14.77 15.41 -9.03
CA ARG A 45 -16.13 15.89 -9.34
C ARG A 45 -17.20 15.25 -8.47
N SER A 46 -16.86 14.13 -7.81
CA SER A 46 -17.77 13.35 -7.00
C SER A 46 -17.01 12.69 -5.83
N LYS A 47 -17.76 12.12 -4.89
CA LYS A 47 -17.18 11.30 -3.81
C LYS A 47 -16.53 10.02 -4.36
N ASP A 48 -17.12 9.44 -5.41
CA ASP A 48 -16.55 8.27 -6.08
C ASP A 48 -15.25 8.60 -6.83
N ASP A 49 -15.17 9.78 -7.48
CA ASP A 49 -13.95 10.27 -8.12
C ASP A 49 -12.83 10.47 -7.08
N LEU A 50 -13.20 10.99 -5.90
CA LEU A 50 -12.28 11.21 -4.79
C LEU A 50 -11.73 9.87 -4.26
N PHE A 51 -12.58 8.86 -4.08
CA PHE A 51 -12.16 7.52 -3.69
C PHE A 51 -11.31 6.83 -4.76
N THR A 52 -11.68 6.98 -6.03
CA THR A 52 -10.90 6.47 -7.16
C THR A 52 -9.51 7.11 -7.17
N GLY A 53 -9.43 8.43 -6.93
CA GLY A 53 -8.16 9.15 -6.85
C GLY A 53 -7.22 8.66 -5.76
N LEU A 54 -7.77 8.18 -4.63
CA LEU A 54 -6.98 7.53 -3.57
C LEU A 54 -6.44 6.17 -4.02
N LEU A 55 -7.27 5.36 -4.69
CA LEU A 55 -6.86 4.06 -5.22
C LEU A 55 -5.80 4.22 -6.32
N ASP A 56 -5.86 5.30 -7.11
CA ASP A 56 -4.83 5.61 -8.11
C ASP A 56 -3.51 6.03 -7.46
N ARG A 57 -3.56 6.77 -6.35
CA ARG A 57 -2.36 7.06 -5.54
C ARG A 57 -1.75 5.76 -5.01
N LEU A 58 -2.56 4.82 -4.53
CA LEU A 58 -2.09 3.52 -4.06
C LEU A 58 -1.34 2.76 -5.16
N SER A 59 -1.91 2.70 -6.38
CA SER A 59 -1.24 2.07 -7.52
C SER A 59 0.06 2.78 -7.93
N ALA A 60 0.10 4.11 -7.86
CA ALA A 60 1.34 4.84 -8.14
C ALA A 60 2.45 4.49 -7.15
N GLY A 61 2.11 4.28 -5.87
CA GLY A 61 3.04 3.79 -4.85
C GLY A 61 3.59 2.39 -5.16
N ALA A 62 2.73 1.45 -5.58
CA ALA A 62 3.17 0.12 -6.00
C ALA A 62 4.13 0.15 -7.19
N ALA A 63 3.84 0.98 -8.20
CA ALA A 63 4.72 1.13 -9.35
C ALA A 63 6.11 1.69 -8.96
N ALA A 64 6.15 2.62 -7.99
CA ALA A 64 7.41 3.14 -7.47
C ALA A 64 8.22 2.07 -6.72
N ALA A 65 7.56 1.20 -5.95
CA ALA A 65 8.21 0.10 -5.23
C ALA A 65 8.75 -0.99 -6.17
N ASP A 66 8.01 -1.36 -7.24
CA ASP A 66 8.55 -2.25 -8.28
C ASP A 66 9.80 -1.64 -8.93
N ALA A 67 9.76 -0.35 -9.29
CA ALA A 67 10.91 0.34 -9.86
C ALA A 67 12.13 0.40 -8.92
N ALA A 68 11.91 0.40 -7.60
CA ALA A 68 12.95 0.37 -6.58
C ALA A 68 13.48 -1.04 -6.29
N THR A 69 12.85 -2.10 -6.83
CA THR A 69 13.24 -3.48 -6.55
C THR A 69 14.65 -3.77 -7.10
N PRO A 70 15.58 -4.26 -6.26
CA PRO A 70 16.91 -4.65 -6.70
C PRO A 70 16.89 -5.69 -7.85
N PRO A 71 17.86 -5.64 -8.77
CA PRO A 71 17.91 -6.57 -9.91
C PRO A 71 18.47 -7.95 -9.58
N GLU A 72 18.98 -8.16 -8.36
CA GLU A 72 19.54 -9.45 -7.91
C GLU A 72 18.51 -10.19 -7.04
N PRO A 73 18.26 -11.50 -7.27
CA PRO A 73 17.21 -12.26 -6.57
C PRO A 73 17.25 -12.21 -5.04
N GLU A 74 18.41 -12.46 -4.43
CA GLU A 74 18.53 -12.43 -2.96
C GLU A 74 18.33 -11.02 -2.41
N ALA A 75 18.87 -10.00 -3.09
CA ALA A 75 18.68 -8.59 -2.75
C ALA A 75 17.22 -8.14 -2.91
N ALA A 76 16.51 -8.60 -3.94
CA ALA A 76 15.09 -8.30 -4.15
C ALA A 76 14.22 -8.94 -3.05
N ALA A 77 14.48 -10.21 -2.73
CA ALA A 77 13.79 -10.90 -1.65
C ALA A 77 14.04 -10.23 -0.30
N ARG A 78 15.28 -9.85 -0.03
CA ARG A 78 15.69 -9.13 1.19
C ARG A 78 15.00 -7.78 1.28
N PHE A 79 15.07 -6.98 0.23
CA PHE A 79 14.43 -5.66 0.15
C PHE A 79 12.94 -5.73 0.49
N PHE A 80 12.24 -6.72 -0.08
CA PHE A 80 10.82 -6.92 0.17
C PHE A 80 10.55 -7.32 1.63
N LEU A 81 11.21 -8.37 2.12
CA LEU A 81 11.00 -8.90 3.47
C LEU A 81 11.37 -7.90 4.57
N GLU A 82 12.50 -7.22 4.42
CA GLU A 82 12.95 -6.24 5.41
C GLU A 82 12.03 -5.00 5.41
N GLY A 83 11.57 -4.56 4.22
CA GLY A 83 10.62 -3.47 4.08
C GLY A 83 9.23 -3.78 4.66
N SER A 84 8.83 -5.07 4.70
CA SER A 84 7.56 -5.49 5.29
C SER A 84 7.54 -5.54 6.83
N GLN A 85 8.63 -5.18 7.52
CA GLN A 85 8.67 -5.22 8.99
C GLN A 85 8.21 -3.91 9.66
N SER A 86 7.78 -2.92 8.88
CA SER A 86 7.20 -1.66 9.38
C SER A 86 5.79 -1.42 8.82
N ALA A 87 5.04 -0.52 9.42
CA ALA A 87 3.70 -0.10 8.94
C ALA A 87 3.46 1.41 9.09
N ASP A 88 4.55 2.21 9.04
CA ASP A 88 4.57 3.64 9.37
C ASP A 88 4.80 4.57 8.17
N SER A 89 4.94 4.02 6.96
CA SER A 89 5.20 4.79 5.75
C SER A 89 3.94 5.49 5.19
N PRO A 90 4.10 6.57 4.41
CA PRO A 90 2.99 7.20 3.68
C PRO A 90 2.22 6.23 2.75
N GLU A 91 2.92 5.27 2.15
CA GLU A 91 2.35 4.24 1.28
C GLU A 91 1.44 3.29 2.06
N GLU A 92 1.89 2.84 3.23
CA GLU A 92 1.11 1.97 4.12
C GLU A 92 -0.11 2.71 4.67
N ARG A 93 0.02 4.00 5.02
CA ARG A 93 -1.13 4.84 5.36
C ARG A 93 -2.16 4.89 4.24
N THR A 94 -1.71 4.99 2.99
CA THR A 94 -2.59 5.00 1.81
C THR A 94 -3.30 3.64 1.66
N LEU A 95 -2.58 2.53 1.84
CA LEU A 95 -3.17 1.18 1.83
C LEU A 95 -4.23 1.01 2.92
N LEU A 96 -3.94 1.42 4.16
CA LEU A 96 -4.89 1.33 5.28
C LEU A 96 -6.14 2.14 5.04
N ALA A 97 -6.00 3.36 4.51
CA ALA A 97 -7.16 4.18 4.14
C ALA A 97 -7.97 3.54 3.01
N ALA A 98 -7.31 2.97 1.99
CA ALA A 98 -7.96 2.27 0.89
C ALA A 98 -8.71 1.01 1.36
N LEU A 99 -8.17 0.25 2.32
CA LEU A 99 -8.84 -0.90 2.94
C LEU A 99 -10.17 -0.52 3.59
N ARG A 100 -10.32 0.72 4.11
CA ARG A 100 -11.59 1.21 4.66
C ARG A 100 -12.70 1.29 3.63
N LEU A 101 -12.38 1.35 2.34
CA LEU A 101 -13.36 1.43 1.25
C LEU A 101 -13.97 0.06 0.89
N LEU A 102 -13.39 -1.05 1.35
CA LEU A 102 -13.92 -2.39 1.11
C LEU A 102 -15.39 -2.51 1.56
N GLY A 103 -16.23 -3.10 0.71
CA GLY A 103 -17.66 -3.26 0.96
C GLY A 103 -18.50 -2.00 0.77
N THR A 104 -17.89 -0.82 0.61
CA THR A 104 -18.61 0.47 0.44
C THR A 104 -18.37 1.14 -0.91
N HIS A 105 -17.24 0.85 -1.56
CA HIS A 105 -16.91 1.36 -2.89
C HIS A 105 -16.55 0.16 -3.78
N PRO A 106 -17.43 -0.25 -4.72
CA PRO A 106 -17.28 -1.50 -5.47
C PRO A 106 -15.91 -1.69 -6.16
N PRO A 107 -15.29 -0.64 -6.76
CA PRO A 107 -13.96 -0.76 -7.35
C PRO A 107 -12.84 -1.11 -6.36
N ALA A 108 -12.98 -0.80 -5.08
CA ALA A 108 -11.90 -0.93 -4.10
C ALA A 108 -11.34 -2.35 -4.02
N ARG A 109 -12.21 -3.38 -4.06
CA ARG A 109 -11.77 -4.78 -3.99
C ARG A 109 -10.82 -5.14 -5.13
N ALA A 110 -11.20 -4.79 -6.36
CA ALA A 110 -10.38 -5.09 -7.54
C ALA A 110 -9.07 -4.30 -7.51
N ARG A 111 -9.11 -3.01 -7.14
CA ARG A 111 -7.93 -2.15 -7.08
C ARG A 111 -6.94 -2.58 -5.99
N LEU A 112 -7.43 -3.02 -4.82
CA LEU A 112 -6.59 -3.57 -3.74
C LEU A 112 -5.99 -4.92 -4.11
N ALA A 113 -6.74 -5.79 -4.80
CA ALA A 113 -6.19 -7.05 -5.31
C ALA A 113 -5.06 -6.79 -6.32
N SER A 114 -5.27 -5.88 -7.29
CA SER A 114 -4.22 -5.47 -8.22
C SER A 114 -3.02 -4.86 -7.51
N TYR A 115 -3.23 -4.05 -6.47
CA TYR A 115 -2.12 -3.47 -5.70
C TYR A 115 -1.20 -4.54 -5.10
N LEU A 116 -1.75 -5.60 -4.48
CA LEU A 116 -0.94 -6.69 -3.92
C LEU A 116 -0.15 -7.44 -5.00
N ASP A 117 -0.75 -7.61 -6.18
CA ASP A 117 -0.06 -8.23 -7.32
C ASP A 117 1.04 -7.31 -7.87
N ASP A 118 0.75 -6.03 -8.08
CA ASP A 118 1.66 -5.02 -8.63
C ASP A 118 2.85 -4.77 -7.69
N TRP A 119 2.59 -4.73 -6.37
CA TRP A 119 3.62 -4.58 -5.35
C TRP A 119 4.67 -5.71 -5.41
N ALA A 120 4.23 -6.93 -5.68
CA ALA A 120 5.11 -8.09 -5.84
C ALA A 120 5.61 -8.29 -7.29
N ALA A 121 5.33 -7.36 -8.22
CA ALA A 121 5.75 -7.49 -9.61
C ALA A 121 7.27 -7.55 -9.76
N GLY A 122 8.00 -6.73 -9.00
CA GLY A 122 9.46 -6.72 -8.99
C GLY A 122 10.04 -8.06 -8.55
N LEU A 123 9.47 -8.68 -7.51
CA LEU A 123 9.87 -10.01 -7.07
C LEU A 123 9.67 -11.07 -8.15
N ARG A 124 8.53 -11.07 -8.85
CA ARG A 124 8.26 -12.04 -9.93
C ARG A 124 9.13 -11.82 -11.17
N ARG A 125 9.55 -10.58 -11.40
CA ARG A 125 10.46 -10.23 -12.50
C ARG A 125 11.90 -10.63 -12.20
N THR A 126 12.31 -10.57 -10.93
CA THR A 126 13.70 -10.82 -10.52
C THR A 126 13.94 -12.28 -10.10
N ILE A 127 12.96 -12.95 -9.48
CA ILE A 127 13.09 -14.33 -8.99
C ILE A 127 12.40 -15.28 -9.97
N ASP A 128 13.19 -16.05 -10.72
CA ASP A 128 12.70 -16.95 -11.78
C ASP A 128 11.83 -18.10 -11.25
N ASP A 129 12.14 -18.65 -10.06
CA ASP A 129 11.31 -19.69 -9.46
C ASP A 129 9.99 -19.09 -8.94
N PRO A 130 8.83 -19.44 -9.54
CA PRO A 130 7.55 -18.89 -9.13
C PRO A 130 7.16 -19.28 -7.70
N LEU A 131 7.62 -20.44 -7.19
CA LEU A 131 7.36 -20.85 -5.82
C LEU A 131 8.19 -20.04 -4.83
N ALA A 132 9.49 -19.85 -5.10
CA ALA A 132 10.33 -18.98 -4.29
C ALA A 132 9.79 -17.54 -4.28
N SER A 133 9.44 -16.99 -5.43
CA SER A 133 8.85 -15.65 -5.54
C SER A 133 7.56 -15.51 -4.74
N ARG A 134 6.65 -16.50 -4.85
CA ARG A 134 5.40 -16.52 -4.09
C ARG A 134 5.61 -16.70 -2.58
N LEU A 135 6.59 -17.50 -2.18
CA LEU A 135 6.96 -17.68 -0.78
C LEU A 135 7.42 -16.36 -0.16
N VAL A 136 8.33 -15.64 -0.83
CA VAL A 136 8.80 -14.32 -0.38
C VAL A 136 7.63 -13.35 -0.24
N GLN A 137 6.75 -13.28 -1.24
CA GLN A 137 5.57 -12.42 -1.20
C GLN A 137 4.69 -12.73 0.02
N LEU A 138 4.28 -13.99 0.20
CA LEU A 138 3.37 -14.40 1.27
C LEU A 138 3.97 -14.19 2.67
N VAL A 139 5.27 -14.39 2.81
CA VAL A 139 5.97 -14.12 4.07
C VAL A 139 6.02 -12.62 4.33
N GLY A 140 6.37 -11.80 3.34
CA GLY A 140 6.34 -10.34 3.49
C GLY A 140 4.94 -9.80 3.82
N ASP A 141 3.90 -10.27 3.14
CA ASP A 141 2.50 -9.92 3.44
C ASP A 141 2.14 -10.23 4.91
N GLY A 142 2.60 -11.39 5.41
CA GLY A 142 2.41 -11.80 6.80
C GLY A 142 3.18 -10.94 7.79
N LEU A 143 4.46 -10.66 7.53
CA LEU A 143 5.30 -9.77 8.33
C LEU A 143 4.67 -8.37 8.42
N PHE A 144 4.19 -7.85 7.30
CA PHE A 144 3.53 -6.54 7.25
C PHE A 144 2.26 -6.52 8.10
N LEU A 145 1.42 -7.55 8.01
CA LEU A 145 0.23 -7.65 8.84
C LEU A 145 0.56 -7.71 10.34
N HIS A 146 1.61 -8.44 10.71
CA HIS A 146 2.08 -8.51 12.10
C HIS A 146 2.62 -7.17 12.57
N ALA A 147 3.45 -6.49 11.77
CA ALA A 147 3.97 -5.16 12.07
C ALA A 147 2.82 -4.16 12.26
N LEU A 148 1.85 -4.15 11.34
CA LEU A 148 0.66 -3.32 11.40
C LEU A 148 -0.15 -3.49 12.69
N LEU A 149 -0.24 -4.71 13.20
CA LEU A 149 -1.01 -5.03 14.40
C LEU A 149 -0.18 -4.92 15.69
N GLY A 150 1.12 -4.60 15.59
CA GLY A 150 2.04 -4.64 16.73
C GLY A 150 2.22 -6.05 17.31
N ALA A 151 2.06 -7.09 16.47
CA ALA A 151 2.11 -8.50 16.82
C ALA A 151 3.38 -9.20 16.31
N GLY A 152 4.39 -8.45 15.87
CA GLY A 152 5.67 -8.98 15.40
C GLY A 152 6.53 -9.57 16.53
N ASP A 153 7.39 -10.51 16.17
CA ASP A 153 8.41 -11.10 17.04
C ASP A 153 9.76 -10.91 16.33
N PRO A 154 10.49 -9.80 16.60
CA PRO A 154 11.67 -9.44 15.81
C PRO A 154 12.74 -10.54 15.74
N ASP A 155 12.89 -11.33 16.80
CA ASP A 155 13.88 -12.41 16.86
C ASP A 155 13.45 -13.59 15.99
N LEU A 156 12.16 -13.96 16.03
CA LEU A 156 11.63 -15.04 15.20
C LEU A 156 11.50 -14.61 13.73
N ASP A 157 11.05 -13.39 13.49
CA ASP A 157 10.88 -12.80 12.15
C ASP A 157 12.22 -12.75 11.42
N ALA A 158 13.31 -12.32 12.09
CA ALA A 158 14.66 -12.36 11.53
C ALA A 158 15.09 -13.78 11.11
N ARG A 159 14.73 -14.80 11.89
CA ARG A 159 15.04 -16.21 11.57
C ARG A 159 14.21 -16.73 10.41
N VAL A 160 12.94 -16.32 10.32
CA VAL A 160 12.05 -16.64 9.18
C VAL A 160 12.60 -16.02 7.91
N ILE A 161 12.99 -14.74 7.93
CA ILE A 161 13.61 -14.05 6.80
C ILE A 161 14.87 -14.78 6.34
N ALA A 162 15.78 -15.12 7.26
CA ALA A 162 17.00 -15.85 6.92
C ALA A 162 16.70 -17.23 6.28
N LEU A 163 15.68 -17.95 6.76
CA LEU A 163 15.25 -19.22 6.20
C LEU A 163 14.70 -19.07 4.78
N VAL A 164 13.91 -18.03 4.52
CA VAL A 164 13.35 -17.74 3.18
C VAL A 164 14.45 -17.35 2.20
N LEU A 165 15.37 -16.46 2.58
CA LEU A 165 16.49 -16.04 1.72
C LEU A 165 17.40 -17.22 1.35
N ALA A 166 17.59 -18.19 2.24
CA ALA A 166 18.35 -19.39 1.90
C ALA A 166 17.71 -20.24 0.79
N ARG A 167 16.39 -20.10 0.56
CA ARG A 167 15.64 -20.79 -0.50
C ARG A 167 15.56 -20.03 -1.81
N THR A 168 15.95 -18.76 -1.85
CA THR A 168 15.96 -17.94 -3.07
C THR A 168 17.29 -17.98 -3.81
N ARG A 169 18.29 -18.70 -3.29
CA ARG A 169 19.60 -18.84 -3.94
C ARG A 169 19.50 -19.81 -5.13
N PRO A 170 20.08 -19.46 -6.29
CA PRO A 170 20.23 -20.44 -7.37
C PRO A 170 21.15 -21.59 -6.90
N GLU A 171 20.85 -22.81 -7.37
CA GLU A 171 21.70 -23.99 -7.16
C GLU A 171 23.09 -23.85 -7.80
#